data_AF-A0A6B3GV35-F1
#
_entry.id   AF-A0A6B3GV35-F1
#
_cell.length_a   1.000
_cell.length_b   1.000
_cell.length_c   1.000
_cell.angle_alpha   90.00
_cell.angle_beta   90.00
_cell.angle_gamma   90.00
#
_symmetry.space_group_name_H-M   'P 1'
#
loop_
_entity.id
_entity.type
_entity.pdbx_description
1 polymer ?
#
loop_
_entity_poly.entity_id
_entity_poly.type
_entity_poly.pdbx_seq_one_letter_code
_entity_poly.pdbx_strand_id
1 'polypeptide(L)'
;MAEAERIIGTPDNPEAEGTDEGGSTAADAAVNAGKGKRKVLVLLSVAVVAYLLDLVTKMIVVAELEHQPPIDIIGDWLQFRAIRNAGAAFGFGEAFTVIFTI
;
A
#
# COMPACT_ATOMS: atom_id res chain seq x y z
N MET A 1 50.62 32.60 25.98
CA MET A 1 50.04 31.64 25.03
C MET A 1 48.52 31.79 25.13
N ALA A 2 47.80 32.81 24.63
CA ALA A 2 47.92 33.69 23.47
C ALA A 2 48.01 32.92 22.13
N GLU A 3 47.04 33.18 21.24
CA GLU A 3 46.71 32.54 19.95
C GLU A 3 45.90 31.23 20.08
N ALA A 4 44.68 31.07 19.54
CA ALA A 4 44.11 31.67 18.35
C ALA A 4 42.57 31.82 18.46
N GLU A 5 42.11 33.07 18.55
CA GLU A 5 40.76 33.46 18.17
C GLU A 5 40.82 34.09 16.78
N ARG A 6 39.75 33.92 15.98
CA ARG A 6 39.46 34.54 14.67
C ARG A 6 39.97 33.76 13.44
N ILE A 7 39.04 33.11 12.74
CA ILE A 7 38.70 33.27 11.30
C ILE A 7 37.64 32.20 10.96
N ILE A 8 36.38 32.60 10.87
CA ILE A 8 35.42 32.29 9.80
C ILE A 8 34.21 33.19 10.09
N GLY A 9 34.05 34.21 9.25
CA GLY A 9 33.02 35.22 9.38
C GLY A 9 31.65 34.63 9.05
N THR A 10 30.73 34.77 9.99
CA THR A 10 29.32 34.93 9.69
C THR A 10 29.19 36.22 8.87
N PRO A 11 28.60 36.22 7.66
CA PRO A 11 28.18 37.47 7.06
C PRO A 11 27.00 37.98 7.89
N ASP A 12 27.23 39.10 8.58
CA ASP A 12 26.18 39.92 9.15
C ASP A 12 25.23 40.35 8.02
N ASN A 13 23.98 39.89 8.06
CA ASN A 13 22.88 40.60 7.42
C ASN A 13 22.09 41.31 8.52
N PRO A 14 22.34 42.62 8.75
CA PRO A 14 21.60 43.37 9.74
C PRO A 14 20.21 43.71 9.19
N GLU A 15 19.21 43.50 10.04
CA GLU A 15 17.89 44.15 9.99
C GLU A 15 16.95 43.74 8.84
N ALA A 16 16.12 42.74 9.12
CA ALA A 16 14.66 42.95 9.11
C ALA A 16 14.01 41.83 9.94
N GLU A 17 13.72 42.14 11.21
CA GLU A 17 12.56 41.56 11.87
C GLU A 17 11.37 41.79 10.95
N GLY A 18 10.89 40.70 10.36
CA GLY A 18 9.74 40.66 9.49
C GLY A 18 9.21 39.24 9.57
N THR A 19 8.24 39.05 10.44
CA THR A 19 7.40 37.87 10.54
C THR A 19 6.98 37.40 9.15
N ASP A 20 7.60 36.34 8.63
CA ASP A 20 7.14 35.61 7.45
C ASP A 20 6.83 34.15 7.81
N GLU A 21 6.15 33.97 8.95
CA GLU A 21 5.42 32.73 9.30
C GLU A 21 4.06 32.65 8.59
N GLY A 22 3.98 33.04 7.31
CA GLY A 22 2.68 33.25 6.63
C GLY A 22 2.51 32.69 5.22
N GLY A 23 3.58 32.29 4.53
CA GLY A 23 3.52 32.05 3.08
C GLY A 23 3.39 30.60 2.60
N SER A 24 3.77 29.61 3.42
CA SER A 24 4.03 28.23 2.95
C SER A 24 2.92 27.22 3.24
N THR A 25 1.65 27.64 3.27
CA THR A 25 0.57 26.73 3.71
C THR A 25 -0.38 26.35 2.56
N ALA A 26 -0.73 27.28 1.68
CA ALA A 26 -1.75 27.03 0.65
C ALA A 26 -1.22 26.32 -0.60
N ALA A 27 -0.03 26.72 -1.09
CA ALA A 27 0.58 26.11 -2.28
C ALA A 27 1.06 24.68 -1.98
N ASP A 28 1.71 24.47 -0.82
CA ASP A 28 2.11 23.14 -0.37
C ASP A 28 0.91 22.24 -0.07
N ALA A 29 -0.15 22.75 0.55
CA ALA A 29 -1.38 21.97 0.74
C ALA A 29 -2.05 21.60 -0.59
N ALA A 30 -2.07 22.49 -1.58
CA ALA A 30 -2.63 22.19 -2.91
C ALA A 30 -1.80 21.15 -3.68
N VAL A 31 -0.47 21.24 -3.61
CA VAL A 31 0.45 20.27 -4.21
C VAL A 31 0.33 18.91 -3.52
N ASN A 32 0.26 18.88 -2.19
CA ASN A 32 0.06 17.66 -1.41
C ASN A 32 -1.33 17.06 -1.61
N ALA A 33 -2.38 17.88 -1.73
CA ALA A 33 -3.73 17.43 -2.07
C ALA A 33 -3.77 16.82 -3.49
N GLY A 34 -3.08 17.43 -4.45
CA GLY A 34 -2.91 16.86 -5.80
C GLY A 34 -2.16 15.52 -5.81
N LYS A 35 -1.09 15.41 -5.02
CA LYS A 35 -0.36 14.14 -4.81
C LYS A 35 -1.19 13.09 -4.08
N GLY A 36 -2.01 13.48 -3.10
CA GLY A 36 -2.95 12.60 -2.39
C GLY A 36 -4.02 12.04 -3.31
N LYS A 37 -4.66 12.89 -4.13
CA LYS A 37 -5.67 12.46 -5.12
C LYS A 37 -5.11 11.46 -6.12
N ARG A 38 -3.89 11.69 -6.64
CA ARG A 38 -3.22 10.75 -7.55
C ARG A 38 -2.94 9.40 -6.88
N LYS A 39 -2.42 9.40 -5.64
CA LYS A 39 -2.18 8.16 -4.88
C LYS A 39 -3.46 7.36 -4.64
N VAL A 40 -4.55 8.02 -4.24
CA VAL A 40 -5.86 7.38 -4.04
C VAL A 40 -6.36 6.74 -5.33
N LEU A 41 -6.26 7.45 -6.46
CA LEU A 41 -6.71 6.93 -7.74
C LEU A 41 -5.90 5.70 -8.18
N VAL A 42 -4.58 5.71 -8.00
CA VAL A 42 -3.74 4.54 -8.28
C VAL A 42 -4.13 3.36 -7.39
N LEU A 43 -4.29 3.57 -6.08
CA LEU A 43 -4.69 2.49 -5.17
C LEU A 43 -6.07 1.93 -5.52
N LEU A 44 -7.02 2.78 -5.86
CA LEU A 44 -8.35 2.36 -6.30
C LEU A 44 -8.27 1.54 -7.59
N SER A 45 -7.49 1.99 -8.58
CA SER A 45 -7.28 1.23 -9.82
C SER A 45 -6.66 -0.13 -9.56
N VAL A 46 -5.63 -0.21 -8.71
CA VAL A 46 -5.01 -1.49 -8.33
C VAL A 46 -6.03 -2.40 -7.64
N ALA A 47 -6.80 -1.87 -6.68
CA ALA A 47 -7.82 -2.64 -5.97
C ALA A 47 -8.89 -3.19 -6.93
N VAL A 48 -9.38 -2.38 -7.86
CA VAL A 48 -10.38 -2.79 -8.86
C VAL A 48 -9.80 -3.86 -9.79
N VAL A 49 -8.59 -3.66 -10.31
CA VAL A 49 -7.95 -4.63 -11.21
C VAL A 49 -7.70 -5.95 -10.49
N ALA A 50 -7.15 -5.92 -9.26
CA ALA A 50 -6.91 -7.11 -8.46
C ALA A 50 -8.22 -7.85 -8.16
N TYR A 51 -9.27 -7.11 -7.77
CA TYR A 51 -10.60 -7.68 -7.52
C TYR A 51 -11.19 -8.35 -8.75
N LEU A 52 -11.14 -7.70 -9.92
CA LEU A 52 -11.66 -8.24 -11.16
C LEU A 52 -10.87 -9.48 -11.60
N LEU A 53 -9.53 -9.45 -11.52
CA LEU A 53 -8.69 -10.59 -11.84
C LEU A 53 -8.99 -11.78 -10.92
N ASP A 54 -9.09 -11.54 -9.61
CA ASP A 54 -9.44 -12.56 -8.62
C ASP A 54 -10.82 -13.18 -8.90
N LEU A 55 -11.84 -12.34 -9.11
CA LEU A 55 -13.21 -12.80 -9.36
C LEU A 55 -13.32 -13.60 -10.66
N VAL A 56 -12.74 -13.11 -11.76
CA VAL A 56 -12.74 -13.80 -13.06
C VAL A 56 -12.00 -15.12 -12.95
N THR A 57 -10.81 -15.14 -12.34
CA THR A 57 -10.03 -16.37 -12.15
C THR A 57 -10.82 -17.37 -11.32
N LYS A 58 -11.49 -16.95 -10.23
CA LYS A 58 -12.35 -17.82 -9.43
C LYS A 58 -13.52 -18.38 -10.23
N MET A 59 -14.18 -17.58 -11.07
CA MET A 59 -15.26 -18.06 -11.93
C MET A 59 -14.78 -19.13 -12.91
N ILE A 60 -13.59 -18.94 -13.51
CA ILE A 60 -12.96 -19.94 -14.39
C ILE A 60 -12.65 -21.23 -13.60
N VAL A 61 -12.06 -21.12 -12.41
CA VAL A 61 -11.75 -22.27 -11.55
C VAL A 61 -13.03 -23.05 -11.19
N VAL A 62 -14.11 -22.36 -10.84
CA VAL A 62 -15.39 -23.01 -10.55
C VAL A 62 -15.96 -23.71 -11.79
N ALA A 63 -15.95 -23.03 -12.94
CA ALA A 63 -16.52 -23.58 -14.17
C ALA A 63 -15.75 -24.79 -14.71
N GLU A 64 -14.42 -24.74 -14.67
CA GLU A 64 -13.57 -25.71 -15.38
C GLU A 64 -12.92 -26.73 -14.46
N LEU A 65 -12.67 -26.41 -13.18
CA LEU A 65 -11.88 -27.26 -12.28
C LEU A 65 -12.69 -27.86 -11.12
N GLU A 66 -13.88 -27.35 -10.82
CA GLU A 66 -14.68 -27.94 -9.76
C GLU A 66 -15.11 -29.36 -10.17
N HIS A 67 -14.87 -30.34 -9.28
CA HIS A 67 -15.08 -31.78 -9.52
C HIS A 67 -14.12 -32.46 -10.51
N GLN A 68 -13.11 -31.75 -11.01
CA GLN A 68 -12.05 -32.36 -11.81
C GLN A 68 -10.91 -32.90 -10.92
N PRO A 69 -10.17 -33.91 -11.39
CA PRO A 69 -8.91 -34.25 -10.75
C PRO A 69 -7.93 -33.06 -10.82
N PRO A 70 -7.01 -32.96 -9.86
CA PRO A 70 -6.02 -31.91 -9.85
C PRO A 70 -5.13 -31.91 -11.11
N ILE A 71 -4.70 -30.73 -11.55
CA ILE A 71 -3.88 -30.55 -12.76
C ILE A 71 -2.46 -30.14 -12.39
N ASP A 72 -1.47 -30.96 -12.75
CA ASP A 72 -0.06 -30.67 -12.51
C ASP A 72 0.47 -29.66 -13.54
N ILE A 73 1.09 -28.58 -13.06
CA ILE A 73 1.61 -27.49 -13.90
C ILE A 73 3.13 -27.58 -14.00
N ILE A 74 3.81 -27.86 -12.89
CA ILE A 74 5.28 -27.98 -12.83
C ILE A 74 5.65 -29.21 -12.02
N GLY A 75 5.55 -30.39 -12.65
CA GLY A 75 5.73 -31.68 -11.96
C GLY A 75 4.96 -31.71 -10.63
N ASP A 76 5.63 -32.15 -9.56
CA ASP A 76 5.03 -32.21 -8.21
C ASP A 76 5.12 -30.90 -7.41
N TRP A 77 5.67 -29.81 -7.99
CA TRP A 77 5.89 -28.54 -7.28
C TRP A 77 4.67 -27.61 -7.30
N LEU A 78 3.87 -27.65 -8.36
CA LEU A 78 2.72 -26.76 -8.56
C LEU A 78 1.57 -27.50 -9.22
N GLN A 79 0.41 -27.48 -8.57
CA GLN A 79 -0.82 -28.12 -9.02
C GLN A 79 -2.01 -27.18 -8.87
N PHE A 80 -2.90 -27.17 -9.86
CA PHE A 80 -4.21 -26.54 -9.75
C PHE A 80 -5.23 -27.53 -9.19
N ARG A 81 -5.83 -27.16 -8.06
CA ARG A 81 -6.84 -27.95 -7.37
C ARG A 81 -7.92 -27.01 -6.85
N ALA A 82 -9.17 -27.28 -7.23
CA ALA A 82 -10.31 -26.53 -6.70
C ALA A 82 -10.62 -27.01 -5.26
N ILE A 83 -10.51 -26.10 -4.30
CA ILE A 83 -10.84 -26.34 -2.88
C ILE A 83 -11.74 -25.19 -2.40
N ARG A 84 -12.87 -25.53 -1.78
CA ARG A 84 -13.69 -24.55 -1.04
C ARG A 84 -13.11 -24.39 0.37
N ASN A 85 -12.64 -23.19 0.68
CA ASN A 85 -12.17 -22.83 2.02
C ASN A 85 -13.26 -22.02 2.73
N ALA A 86 -13.85 -22.58 3.79
CA ALA A 86 -14.93 -21.94 4.56
C ALA A 86 -14.44 -20.82 5.49
N GLY A 87 -13.11 -20.67 5.65
CA GLY A 87 -12.48 -19.69 6.52
C GLY A 87 -11.48 -20.34 7.46
N ALA A 88 -10.56 -19.53 7.97
CA ALA A 88 -9.36 -19.91 8.71
C ALA A 88 -8.24 -20.57 7.88
N ALA A 89 -7.03 -20.03 8.00
CA ALA A 89 -5.87 -20.40 7.18
C ALA A 89 -5.44 -21.88 7.29
N PHE A 90 -5.86 -22.57 8.36
CA PHE A 90 -5.52 -23.96 8.64
C PHE A 90 -6.74 -24.83 8.97
N GLY A 91 -7.96 -24.34 8.72
CA GLY A 91 -9.20 -25.00 9.16
C GLY A 91 -9.42 -24.97 10.69
N PHE A 92 -8.47 -24.47 11.49
CA PHE A 92 -8.67 -24.22 12.91
C PHE A 92 -9.38 -22.90 13.15
N GLY A 93 -10.52 -22.97 13.84
CA GLY A 93 -11.24 -21.79 14.26
C GLY A 93 -12.19 -21.20 13.22
N GLU A 94 -12.72 -22.04 12.32
CA GLU A 94 -13.82 -21.67 11.42
C GLU A 94 -15.00 -21.04 12.19
N ALA A 95 -15.35 -21.58 13.36
CA ALA A 95 -16.39 -21.04 14.24
C ALA A 95 -16.05 -19.68 14.89
N PHE A 96 -14.77 -19.30 14.95
CA PHE A 96 -14.31 -18.02 15.51
C PHE A 96 -14.19 -16.92 14.46
N THR A 97 -14.43 -17.20 13.18
CA THR A 97 -14.35 -16.21 12.10
C THR A 97 -15.21 -14.98 12.39
N VAL A 98 -16.46 -15.17 12.83
CA VAL A 98 -17.37 -14.08 13.24
C VAL A 98 -16.79 -13.25 14.38
N ILE A 99 -16.17 -13.91 15.37
CA ILE A 99 -15.58 -13.25 16.54
C ILE A 99 -14.39 -12.37 16.13
N PHE A 100 -13.56 -12.81 15.17
CA PHE A 100 -12.42 -12.02 14.70
C PHE A 100 -12.79 -10.86 13.78
N THR A 101 -14.00 -10.86 13.22
CA THR A 101 -14.45 -9.79 12.31
C THR A 101 -15.18 -8.65 13.00
N ILE A 102 -15.60 -8.81 14.27
CA ILE A 102 -16.29 -7.79 15.09
C ILE A 102 -15.29 -7.14 16.04
#